data_AF-A0A1H6V6W5-F1
#
_entry.id   AF-A0A1H6V6W5-F1
#
_cell.length_a   1.000
_cell.length_b   1.000
_cell.length_c   1.000
_cell.angle_alpha   90.00
_cell.angle_beta   90.00
_cell.angle_gamma   90.00
#
_symmetry.space_group_name_H-M   'P 1'
#
loop_
_entity.id
_entity.type
_entity.pdbx_description
1 polymer ?
#
loop_
_entity_poly.entity_id
_entity_poly.type
_entity_poly.pdbx_seq_one_letter_code
_entity_poly.pdbx_strand_id
1 'polypeptide(L)' 'MKRKTRREKLSEQIITRLKYLDNALVTSANELSDAEFETYSKEAIKLREMLSMI' A
#
# COMPACT_ATOMS: atom_id res chain seq x y z
N MET A 1 4.77 -27.31 -3.78
CA MET A 1 4.30 -25.90 -3.70
C MET A 1 4.02 -25.40 -5.10
N LYS A 2 2.80 -24.93 -5.40
CA LYS A 2 2.49 -24.32 -6.70
C LYS A 2 3.32 -23.03 -6.85
N ARG A 3 3.94 -22.82 -8.02
CA ARG A 3 4.67 -21.57 -8.31
C ARG A 3 3.67 -20.45 -8.50
N LYS A 4 3.79 -19.37 -7.72
CA LYS A 4 2.97 -18.17 -7.89
C LYS A 4 3.24 -17.54 -9.24
N THR A 5 2.18 -17.17 -9.93
CA THR A 5 2.20 -16.39 -11.15
C THR A 5 2.79 -15.00 -10.88
N ARG A 6 3.23 -14.32 -11.95
CA ARG A 6 3.74 -12.95 -11.85
C ARG A 6 2.69 -11.99 -11.26
N ARG A 7 1.40 -12.19 -11.59
CA ARG A 7 0.29 -11.40 -11.04
C ARG A 7 0.11 -11.61 -9.55
N GLU A 8 0.13 -12.85 -9.07
CA GLU A 8 0.03 -13.16 -7.64
C GLU A 8 1.19 -12.58 -6.84
N LYS A 9 2.42 -12.60 -7.39
CA LYS A 9 3.56 -11.94 -6.74
C LYS A 9 3.40 -10.42 -6.65
N LEU A 10 2.88 -9.81 -7.72
CA LEU A 10 2.66 -8.36 -7.78
C LEU A 10 1.55 -7.94 -6.80
N SER A 11 0.43 -8.68 -6.73
CA SER A 11 -0.65 -8.39 -5.80
C SER A 11 -0.19 -8.53 -4.34
N GLU A 12 0.62 -9.54 -4.01
CA GLU A 12 1.20 -9.70 -2.67
C GLU A 12 2.13 -8.54 -2.27
N GLN A 13 2.94 -8.05 -3.21
CA GLN A 13 3.79 -6.89 -2.98
C GLN A 13 2.96 -5.63 -2.71
N ILE A 14 1.92 -5.40 -3.53
CA ILE A 14 1.01 -4.25 -3.36
C ILE A 14 0.28 -4.34 -2.02
N ILE A 15 -0.26 -5.52 -1.66
CA ILE A 15 -0.95 -5.72 -0.37
C ILE A 15 0.00 -5.47 0.80
N THR A 16 1.25 -5.95 0.72
CA THR A 16 2.25 -5.73 1.77
C THR A 16 2.54 -4.24 1.94
N ARG A 17 2.69 -3.50 0.84
CA ARG A 17 2.92 -2.05 0.87
C ARG A 17 1.70 -1.29 1.41
N LEU A 18 0.49 -1.68 1.03
CA LEU A 18 -0.75 -1.10 1.58
C LEU A 18 -0.84 -1.29 3.08
N LYS A 19 -0.52 -2.47 3.60
CA LYS A 19 -0.50 -2.71 5.06
C LYS A 19 0.51 -1.82 5.78
N TYR A 20 1.69 -1.60 5.17
CA TYR A 20 2.68 -0.68 5.72
C TYR A 20 2.14 0.76 5.76
N LEU A 21 1.51 1.23 4.67
CA LEU A 21 0.95 2.57 4.60
C LEU A 21 -0.22 2.76 5.57
N ASP A 22 -1.13 1.79 5.65
CA ASP A 22 -2.25 1.82 6.59
C ASP A 22 -1.73 1.87 8.04
N ASN A 23 -0.69 1.10 8.38
CA ASN A 23 -0.04 1.18 9.69
C ASN A 23 0.64 2.53 9.90
N ALA A 24 1.39 3.06 8.94
CA ALA A 24 2.04 4.37 9.08
C ALA A 24 1.00 5.48 9.34
N LEU A 25 -0.11 5.45 8.61
CA LEU A 25 -1.20 6.42 8.75
C LEU A 25 -1.96 6.29 10.08
N VAL A 26 -2.06 5.09 10.66
CA VAL A 26 -2.73 4.87 11.95
C VAL A 26 -1.82 5.16 13.13
N THR A 27 -0.59 4.62 13.11
CA THR A 27 0.32 4.65 14.27
C THR A 27 1.03 5.99 14.39
N SER A 28 1.38 6.61 13.26
CA SER A 28 2.12 7.87 13.21
C SER A 28 1.26 9.04 12.76
N ALA A 29 -0.08 8.93 12.82
CA ALA A 29 -0.99 10.01 12.44
C ALA A 29 -0.64 11.36 13.10
N ASN A 30 -0.18 11.32 14.35
CA ASN A 30 0.20 12.51 15.13
C ASN A 30 1.67 12.92 14.97
N GLU A 31 2.49 12.08 14.33
CA GLU A 31 3.94 12.31 14.11
C GLU A 31 4.25 12.66 12.65
N LEU A 32 3.34 12.33 11.72
CA LEU A 32 3.44 12.68 10.31
C LEU A 32 3.10 14.15 10.13
N SER A 33 3.91 14.84 9.34
CA SER A 33 3.50 16.14 8.80
C SER A 33 2.33 15.98 7.83
N ASP A 34 1.55 17.05 7.64
CA ASP A 34 0.43 17.05 6.68
C ASP A 34 0.87 16.63 5.27
N ALA A 35 2.08 17.03 4.87
CA ALA A 35 2.66 16.68 3.58
C ALA A 35 2.97 15.18 3.45
N GLU A 36 3.47 14.55 4.51
CA GLU A 36 3.73 13.10 4.53
C GLU A 36 2.43 12.31 4.57
N PHE A 37 1.45 12.77 5.36
CA PHE A 37 0.13 12.18 5.41
C PHE A 37 -0.56 12.19 4.03
N GLU A 38 -0.52 13.33 3.33
CA GLU A 38 -1.08 13.46 1.98
C GLU A 38 -0.35 12.55 0.99
N THR A 39 0.98 12.46 1.09
CA THR A 39 1.80 11.60 0.22
C THR A 39 1.46 10.12 0.41
N TYR A 40 1.40 9.66 1.66
CA TYR A 40 1.06 8.26 1.99
C TYR A 40 -0.37 7.94 1.60
N SER A 41 -1.30 8.88 1.78
CA SER A 41 -2.69 8.73 1.35
C SER A 41 -2.81 8.58 -0.17
N LYS A 42 -2.13 9.43 -0.94
CA LYS A 42 -2.09 9.35 -2.41
C LYS A 42 -1.44 8.05 -2.89
N GLU A 43 -0.35 7.63 -2.25
CA GLU A 43 0.31 6.35 -2.56
C GLU A 43 -0.63 5.16 -2.31
N ALA A 44 -1.33 5.16 -1.17
CA ALA A 44 -2.28 4.11 -0.82
C ALA A 44 -3.45 4.04 -1.81
N ILE A 45 -4.01 5.17 -2.24
CA ILE A 45 -5.08 5.22 -3.27
C ILE A 45 -4.58 4.61 -4.58
N LYS A 46 -3.42 5.05 -5.07
CA LYS A 46 -2.84 4.54 -6.32
C LYS A 46 -2.60 3.03 -6.27
N LEU A 47 -2.11 2.53 -5.14
CA LEU A 47 -1.87 1.09 -4.94
C LEU A 47 -3.17 0.29 -4.91
N ARG A 48 -4.25 0.83 -4.32
CA ARG A 48 -5.59 0.20 -4.35
C ARG A 48 -6.16 0.15 -5.76
N GLU A 49 -6.00 1.22 -6.53
CA GLU A 49 -6.37 1.24 -7.96
C GLU A 49 -5.60 0.20 -8.76
N MET A 50 -4.26 0.15 -8.60
CA MET A 50 -3.43 -0.86 -9.26
C MET A 50 -3.83 -2.28 -8.90
N LEU A 51 -4.16 -2.54 -7.62
CA LEU A 51 -4.63 -3.85 -7.19
C LEU A 51 -5.96 -4.25 -7.83
N SER A 52 -6.86 -3.29 -8.06
CA SER A 52 -8.15 -3.53 -8.71
C SER A 52 -8.04 -3.90 -10.21
N MET A 53 -6.90 -3.61 -10.84
CA MET A 53 -6.65 -3.85 -12.26
C MET A 53 -5.87 -5.15 -12.55
N ILE A 54 -5.39 -5.86 -11.53
CA ILE A 54 -4.56 -7.08 -11.65
C ILE A 54 -5.41 -8.34 -11.62
#